data_AF-A0A348VD50-F1
#
_entry.id   AF-A0A348VD50-F1
#
_cell.length_a   1.000
_cell.length_b   1.000
_cell.length_c   1.000
_cell.angle_alpha   90.00
_cell.angle_beta   90.00
_cell.angle_gamma   90.00
#
_symmetry.space_group_name_H-M   'P 1'
#
loop_
_entity.id
_entity.type
_entity.pdbx_description
1 polymer ?
#
loop_
_entity_poly.entity_id
_entity_poly.type
_entity_poly.pdbx_seq_one_letter_code
_entity_poly.pdbx_strand_id
1 'polypeptide(L)'
;MSDEKRPTSETKPSGMMGQGGRRGMMPGEKPKDFSGTVKRLLAYFKPEMIGLIIVVILTITSVVFTVYAPRILGNATNELFKGIISKQLPPGVTKDQAITMLKARGQDQFAEMISNMDLVPGAGVDFTAIGKILLTLAVIYLLAAFFQWLQQYIMAGVSQRTVYRLRRDVDQKLQRLPLRYYDGHPHGDILSRVTNDVDNIAHTLQQTITQMLSSIVTVIGVLIMMFKISTLLSLISLAVIPVSLVITLLIARQSQKQFVRQWNSTGAVNAHVEEMFTGHNLVKAFNREKDVLERFREQNEKLYESSFKAQFISGLIHPVINFVNNLNYVAIAVLGGVNVANGVISLGDVQAFIQYSRQFTQPIVQVASIMNVLQSTVASAERVFELLDEEEEVPDVDNPVVLQEVKGDVRFEHVYFSYDPDVPLIEDFNLDVPAGDMIAIV
;
A
#
# COMPACT_ATOMS: atom_id res chain seq x y z
N MET A 1 -60.25 20.89 32.45
CA MET A 1 -58.93 21.11 33.07
C MET A 1 -57.93 20.38 32.21
N SER A 2 -57.06 21.15 31.60
CA SER A 2 -56.30 20.81 30.40
C SER A 2 -54.99 20.15 30.80
N ASP A 3 -54.71 18.99 30.21
CA ASP A 3 -53.41 18.31 30.24
C ASP A 3 -52.40 19.10 29.41
N GLU A 4 -51.38 19.65 30.07
CA GLU A 4 -50.22 20.25 29.41
C GLU A 4 -48.96 19.43 29.73
N LYS A 5 -48.57 18.58 28.77
CA LYS A 5 -47.31 17.82 28.77
C LYS A 5 -46.13 18.78 28.66
N ARG A 6 -45.27 18.81 29.67
CA ARG A 6 -43.90 19.37 29.55
C ARG A 6 -42.99 18.36 28.82
N PRO A 7 -42.16 18.79 27.87
CA PRO A 7 -41.14 17.91 27.29
C PRO A 7 -39.95 17.84 28.23
N THR A 8 -39.61 16.63 28.68
CA THR A 8 -38.34 16.32 29.35
C THR A 8 -37.22 16.38 28.31
N SER A 9 -36.35 17.38 28.42
CA SER A 9 -35.09 17.43 27.68
C SER A 9 -34.16 16.34 28.22
N GLU A 10 -33.93 15.29 27.42
CA GLU A 10 -32.84 14.35 27.64
C GLU A 10 -31.50 15.07 27.47
N THR A 11 -30.95 15.58 28.57
CA THR A 11 -29.53 15.91 28.65
C THR A 11 -28.74 14.61 28.53
N LYS A 12 -28.17 14.38 27.35
CA LYS A 12 -27.11 13.37 27.15
C LYS A 12 -26.00 13.62 28.17
N PRO A 13 -25.50 12.61 28.89
CA PRO A 13 -24.32 12.78 29.71
C PRO A 13 -23.15 13.11 28.79
N SER A 14 -22.54 14.28 29.02
CA SER A 14 -21.25 14.66 28.45
C SER A 14 -20.22 13.60 28.86
N GLY A 15 -19.67 12.90 27.87
CA GLY A 15 -18.64 11.90 28.08
C GLY A 15 -17.39 12.55 28.68
N MET A 16 -17.10 12.19 29.92
CA MET A 16 -15.83 12.48 30.58
C MET A 16 -14.68 11.90 29.75
N MET A 17 -13.67 12.73 29.53
CA MET A 17 -12.42 12.44 28.83
C MET A 17 -11.75 11.17 29.38
N GLY A 18 -11.68 10.14 28.54
CA GLY A 18 -10.84 8.96 28.72
C GLY A 18 -9.46 9.18 28.10
N GLN A 19 -8.45 9.12 28.95
CA GLN A 19 -7.03 9.33 28.71
C GLN A 19 -6.44 8.27 27.76
N GLY A 20 -5.72 8.72 26.72
CA GLY A 20 -4.48 8.06 26.24
C GLY A 20 -4.52 6.59 25.82
N GLY A 21 -5.61 6.08 25.25
CA GLY A 21 -5.57 4.79 24.55
C GLY A 21 -4.92 4.96 23.18
N ARG A 22 -3.86 4.18 22.88
CA ARG A 22 -3.31 3.99 21.53
C ARG A 22 -4.47 3.67 20.57
N ARG A 23 -5.03 4.68 19.90
CA ARG A 23 -5.83 4.50 18.69
C ARG A 23 -4.85 3.95 17.64
N GLY A 24 -4.71 2.63 17.61
CA GLY A 24 -4.26 1.96 16.40
C GLY A 24 -5.14 2.49 15.27
N MET A 25 -4.51 2.98 14.22
CA MET A 25 -5.13 3.51 13.01
C MET A 25 -6.42 2.73 12.73
N MET A 26 -7.59 3.34 12.97
CA MET A 26 -8.84 2.72 12.57
C MET A 26 -8.78 2.55 11.06
N PRO A 27 -8.97 1.34 10.51
CA PRO A 27 -8.99 1.18 9.07
C PRO A 27 -10.21 1.93 8.51
N GLY A 28 -9.98 3.07 7.85
CA GLY A 28 -10.99 3.70 6.99
C GLY A 28 -11.55 5.05 7.42
N GLU A 29 -10.79 5.93 8.12
CA GLU A 29 -11.11 7.35 8.03
C GLU A 29 -11.00 7.79 6.56
N LYS A 30 -12.16 8.07 5.96
CA LYS A 30 -12.23 8.50 4.56
C LYS A 30 -11.83 9.98 4.50
N PRO A 31 -11.01 10.35 3.51
CA PRO A 31 -10.66 11.74 3.33
C PRO A 31 -11.88 12.61 3.02
N LYS A 32 -11.93 13.81 3.60
CA LYS A 32 -12.99 14.82 3.42
C LYS A 32 -12.94 15.42 2.01
N ASP A 33 -11.74 15.74 1.51
CA ASP A 33 -11.46 16.21 0.16
C ASP A 33 -10.24 15.49 -0.45
N PHE A 34 -10.51 14.31 -1.01
CA PHE A 34 -9.48 13.49 -1.65
C PHE A 34 -8.74 14.26 -2.76
N SER A 35 -9.48 15.02 -3.58
CA SER A 35 -8.95 15.63 -4.79
C SER A 35 -8.07 16.85 -4.51
N GLY A 36 -8.51 17.73 -3.60
CA GLY A 36 -7.74 18.90 -3.18
C GLY A 36 -6.47 18.49 -2.43
N THR A 37 -6.56 17.50 -1.54
CA THR A 37 -5.42 16.98 -0.79
C THR A 37 -4.35 16.38 -1.70
N VAL A 38 -4.74 15.55 -2.67
CA VAL A 38 -3.81 14.99 -3.66
C VAL A 38 -3.15 16.12 -4.48
N LYS A 39 -3.91 17.12 -4.91
CA LYS A 39 -3.37 18.27 -5.66
C LYS A 39 -2.35 19.06 -4.82
N ARG A 40 -2.61 19.25 -3.53
CA ARG A 40 -1.70 19.94 -2.61
C ARG A 40 -0.45 19.12 -2.32
N LEU A 41 -0.57 17.82 -2.11
CA LEU A 41 0.58 16.91 -2.03
C LEU A 41 1.44 17.03 -3.29
N LEU A 42 0.85 16.96 -4.50
CA LEU A 42 1.55 17.17 -5.77
C LEU A 42 2.27 18.52 -5.84
N ALA A 43 1.71 19.58 -5.24
CA ALA A 43 2.38 20.87 -5.16
C ALA A 43 3.64 20.83 -4.29
N TYR A 44 3.64 20.09 -3.17
CA TYR A 44 4.84 19.86 -2.35
C TYR A 44 5.96 19.11 -3.10
N PHE A 45 5.61 18.28 -4.10
CA PHE A 45 6.58 17.60 -4.97
C PHE A 45 7.15 18.46 -6.09
N LYS A 46 6.58 19.63 -6.38
CA LYS A 46 7.04 20.48 -7.50
C LYS A 46 8.56 20.69 -7.53
N PRO A 47 9.25 20.95 -6.40
CA PRO A 47 10.70 21.12 -6.39
C PRO A 47 11.49 19.85 -6.78
N GLU A 48 10.90 18.67 -6.62
CA GLU A 48 11.53 17.37 -6.88
C GLU A 48 11.06 16.72 -8.21
N MET A 49 10.33 17.46 -9.06
CA MET A 49 9.74 16.93 -10.29
C MET A 49 10.76 16.31 -11.25
N ILE A 50 11.97 16.88 -11.31
CA ILE A 50 13.06 16.32 -12.14
C ILE A 50 13.45 14.93 -11.62
N GLY A 51 13.59 14.78 -10.29
CA GLY A 51 13.86 13.50 -9.66
C GLY A 51 12.77 12.47 -9.93
N LEU A 52 11.50 12.88 -9.88
CA LEU A 52 10.35 12.02 -10.22
C LEU A 52 10.36 11.57 -11.68
N ILE A 53 10.65 12.47 -12.63
CA ILE A 53 10.74 12.12 -14.05
C ILE A 53 11.89 11.13 -14.29
N ILE A 54 13.05 11.34 -13.67
CA ILE A 54 14.18 10.42 -13.75
C ILE A 54 13.78 9.05 -13.20
N VAL A 55 13.14 9.01 -12.01
CA VAL A 55 12.61 7.77 -11.42
C VAL A 55 11.69 7.05 -12.39
N VAL A 56 10.76 7.76 -13.04
CA VAL A 56 9.83 7.18 -14.00
C VAL A 56 10.56 6.52 -15.17
N ILE A 57 11.53 7.23 -15.76
CA ILE A 57 12.33 6.72 -16.88
C ILE A 57 13.11 5.47 -16.45
N LEU A 58 13.79 5.53 -15.30
CA LEU A 58 14.57 4.41 -14.78
C LEU A 58 13.69 3.19 -14.46
N THR A 59 12.49 3.39 -13.90
CA THR A 59 11.53 2.32 -13.67
C THR A 59 11.12 1.68 -15.00
N ILE A 60 10.77 2.47 -16.01
CA ILE A 60 10.39 1.95 -17.32
C ILE A 60 11.53 1.14 -17.94
N THR A 61 12.75 1.68 -17.94
CA THR A 61 13.93 1.01 -18.49
C THR A 61 14.22 -0.31 -17.77
N SER A 62 14.19 -0.31 -16.44
CA SER A 62 14.39 -1.52 -15.63
C SER A 62 13.34 -2.58 -15.95
N VAL A 63 12.06 -2.19 -16.01
CA VAL A 63 10.95 -3.11 -16.29
C VAL A 63 11.05 -3.66 -17.72
N VAL A 64 11.44 -2.85 -18.71
CA VAL A 64 11.64 -3.35 -20.08
C VAL A 64 12.71 -4.44 -20.11
N PHE A 65 13.82 -4.28 -19.38
CA PHE A 65 14.84 -5.33 -19.28
C PHE A 65 14.33 -6.61 -18.63
N THR A 66 13.61 -6.51 -17.50
CA THR A 66 13.07 -7.69 -16.81
C THR A 66 11.97 -8.40 -17.60
N VAL A 67 11.15 -7.65 -18.35
CA VAL A 67 10.11 -8.20 -19.23
C VAL A 67 10.70 -8.83 -20.48
N TYR A 68 11.84 -8.36 -20.99
CA TYR A 68 12.47 -8.97 -22.16
C TYR A 68 13.25 -10.25 -21.82
N ALA A 69 13.71 -10.38 -20.58
CA ALA A 69 14.54 -11.50 -20.12
C ALA A 69 13.93 -12.91 -20.34
N PRO A 70 12.64 -13.19 -20.05
CA PRO A 70 12.04 -14.50 -20.31
C PRO A 70 12.13 -14.94 -21.78
N ARG A 71 12.01 -14.02 -22.74
CA ARG A 71 12.14 -14.32 -24.17
C ARG A 71 13.57 -14.70 -24.55
N ILE A 72 14.57 -13.99 -24.01
CA ILE A 72 15.98 -14.34 -24.23
C ILE A 72 16.30 -15.70 -23.63
N LEU A 73 15.81 -15.97 -22.42
CA LEU A 73 15.96 -17.27 -21.79
C LEU A 73 15.26 -18.38 -22.61
N GLY A 74 14.12 -18.08 -23.24
CA GLY A 74 13.47 -18.96 -24.21
C GLY A 74 14.37 -19.30 -25.41
N ASN A 75 15.13 -18.33 -25.93
CA ASN A 75 16.08 -18.59 -27.01
C ASN A 75 17.19 -19.58 -26.59
N ALA A 76 17.65 -19.53 -25.35
CA ALA A 76 18.62 -20.53 -24.84
C ALA A 76 18.00 -21.94 -24.82
N THR A 77 16.74 -22.05 -24.41
CA THR A 77 15.99 -23.31 -24.46
C THR A 77 15.80 -23.81 -25.89
N ASN A 78 15.56 -22.90 -26.85
CA ASN A 78 15.46 -23.25 -28.27
C ASN A 78 16.77 -23.81 -28.82
N GLU A 79 17.92 -23.18 -28.53
CA GLU A 79 19.23 -23.68 -28.97
C GLU A 79 19.60 -25.02 -28.32
N LEU A 80 19.29 -25.19 -27.04
CA LEU A 80 19.48 -26.47 -26.35
C LEU A 80 18.62 -27.57 -26.99
N PHE A 81 17.34 -27.29 -27.22
CA PHE A 81 16.40 -28.23 -27.82
C PHE A 81 16.80 -28.60 -29.25
N LYS A 82 17.13 -27.59 -30.06
CA LYS A 82 17.65 -27.75 -31.43
C LYS A 82 18.87 -28.66 -31.46
N GLY A 83 19.84 -28.48 -30.57
CA GLY A 83 21.02 -29.33 -30.50
C GLY A 83 20.73 -30.79 -30.12
N ILE A 84 19.76 -31.01 -29.23
CA ILE A 84 19.30 -32.35 -28.84
C ILE A 84 18.61 -33.05 -30.02
N ILE A 85 17.70 -32.37 -30.72
CA ILE A 85 16.99 -32.92 -31.88
C ILE A 85 17.95 -33.17 -33.04
N SER A 86 18.86 -32.23 -33.31
CA SER A 86 19.88 -32.36 -34.37
C SER A 86 20.72 -33.63 -34.20
N LYS A 87 21.12 -33.97 -32.97
CA LYS A 87 21.87 -35.19 -32.65
C LYS A 87 21.09 -36.49 -32.87
N GLN A 88 19.75 -36.44 -32.82
CA GLN A 88 18.89 -37.61 -33.07
C GLN A 88 18.65 -37.88 -34.55
N LEU A 89 18.88 -36.88 -35.42
CA LEU A 89 18.74 -37.03 -36.86
C LEU A 89 19.99 -37.69 -37.47
N PRO A 90 19.85 -38.48 -38.56
CA PRO A 90 20.99 -39.09 -39.23
C PRO A 90 22.04 -38.05 -39.65
N PRO A 91 23.34 -38.26 -39.42
CA PRO A 91 24.36 -37.35 -39.91
C PRO A 91 24.45 -37.40 -41.44
N GLY A 92 24.71 -36.25 -42.07
CA GLY A 92 24.96 -36.16 -43.51
C GLY A 92 23.73 -36.09 -44.42
N VAL A 93 22.51 -36.09 -43.86
CA VAL A 93 21.28 -35.78 -44.61
C VAL A 93 20.95 -34.29 -44.49
N THR A 94 20.30 -33.74 -45.52
CA THR A 94 19.75 -32.38 -45.44
C THR A 94 18.49 -32.35 -44.57
N LYS A 95 18.13 -31.17 -44.04
CA LYS A 95 16.89 -30.96 -43.27
C LYS A 95 15.65 -31.45 -44.04
N ASP A 96 15.57 -31.14 -45.33
CA ASP A 96 14.44 -31.55 -46.17
C ASP A 96 14.37 -33.06 -46.35
N GLN A 97 15.51 -33.73 -46.56
CA GLN A 97 15.57 -35.19 -46.60
C GLN A 97 15.15 -35.81 -45.26
N ALA A 98 15.56 -35.23 -44.13
CA ALA A 98 15.13 -35.67 -42.81
C ALA A 98 13.60 -35.52 -42.64
N ILE A 99 13.02 -34.39 -43.04
CA ILE A 99 11.57 -34.15 -43.02
C ILE A 99 10.83 -35.18 -43.88
N THR A 100 11.30 -35.44 -45.11
CA THR A 100 10.69 -36.43 -46.00
C THR A 100 10.77 -37.85 -45.40
N MET A 101 11.90 -38.22 -44.79
CA MET A 101 12.05 -39.52 -44.11
C MET A 101 11.10 -39.66 -42.92
N LEU A 102 10.88 -38.60 -42.16
CA LEU A 102 9.97 -38.60 -41.02
C LEU A 102 8.51 -38.72 -41.46
N LYS A 103 8.11 -37.96 -42.50
CA LYS A 103 6.78 -38.09 -43.12
C LYS A 103 6.56 -39.51 -43.67
N ALA A 104 7.56 -40.10 -44.33
CA ALA A 104 7.50 -41.47 -44.84
C ALA A 104 7.37 -42.54 -43.73
N ARG A 105 7.79 -42.23 -42.49
CA ARG A 105 7.64 -43.10 -41.31
C ARG A 105 6.34 -42.85 -40.54
N GLY A 106 5.45 -42.00 -41.05
CA GLY A 106 4.21 -41.61 -40.38
C GLY A 106 4.42 -40.68 -39.17
N GLN A 107 5.58 -40.02 -39.07
CA GLN A 107 5.91 -39.11 -37.98
C GLN A 107 5.64 -37.64 -38.38
N ASP A 108 4.43 -37.36 -38.87
CA ASP A 108 4.08 -36.04 -39.44
C ASP A 108 4.22 -34.89 -38.44
N GLN A 109 3.80 -35.08 -37.19
CA GLN A 109 3.96 -34.04 -36.15
C GLN A 109 5.44 -33.74 -35.87
N PHE A 110 6.29 -34.76 -35.83
CA PHE A 110 7.72 -34.54 -35.60
C PHE A 110 8.35 -33.85 -36.82
N ALA A 111 7.93 -34.22 -38.03
CA ALA A 111 8.34 -33.57 -39.27
C ALA A 111 7.93 -32.08 -39.32
N GLU A 112 6.73 -31.75 -38.86
CA GLU A 112 6.22 -30.38 -38.80
C GLU A 112 6.90 -29.55 -37.70
N MET A 113 7.21 -30.17 -36.56
CA MET A 113 7.98 -29.50 -35.50
C MET A 113 9.38 -29.12 -35.97
N ILE A 114 10.07 -30.00 -36.70
CA ILE A 114 11.43 -29.71 -37.20
C ILE A 114 11.46 -28.81 -38.43
N SER A 115 10.35 -28.67 -39.17
CA SER A 115 10.28 -27.86 -40.39
C SER A 115 10.56 -26.38 -40.11
N ASN A 116 10.16 -25.89 -38.94
CA ASN A 116 10.36 -24.51 -38.50
C ASN A 116 11.61 -24.30 -37.64
N MET A 117 12.46 -25.33 -37.49
CA MET A 117 13.73 -25.24 -36.75
C MET A 117 14.92 -25.16 -37.70
N ASP A 118 15.83 -24.23 -37.47
CA ASP A 118 17.10 -24.15 -38.22
C ASP A 118 18.12 -25.14 -37.68
N LEU A 119 17.97 -26.41 -38.04
CA LEU A 119 18.79 -27.51 -37.55
C LEU A 119 19.75 -28.08 -38.61
N VAL A 120 20.87 -28.61 -38.13
CA VAL A 120 21.86 -29.31 -38.94
C VAL A 120 21.88 -30.77 -38.48
N PRO A 121 21.36 -31.73 -39.28
CA PRO A 121 21.30 -33.13 -38.88
C PRO A 121 22.67 -33.70 -38.50
N GLY A 122 22.75 -34.35 -37.33
CA GLY A 122 23.98 -34.88 -36.75
C GLY A 122 24.81 -33.86 -35.93
N ALA A 123 24.48 -32.57 -35.96
CA ALA A 123 25.13 -31.57 -35.10
C ALA A 123 24.69 -31.74 -33.63
N GLY A 124 25.63 -31.53 -32.70
CA GLY A 124 25.34 -31.52 -31.26
C GLY A 124 24.83 -30.17 -30.76
N VAL A 125 24.80 -30.01 -29.44
CA VAL A 125 24.45 -28.74 -28.78
C VAL A 125 25.56 -27.71 -28.98
N ASP A 126 25.21 -26.51 -29.45
CA ASP A 126 26.12 -25.36 -29.52
C ASP A 126 26.19 -24.64 -28.17
N PHE A 127 27.11 -25.09 -27.31
CA PHE A 127 27.36 -24.48 -26.01
C PHE A 127 27.92 -23.05 -26.11
N THR A 128 28.51 -22.67 -27.25
CA THR A 128 29.02 -21.30 -27.45
C THR A 128 27.86 -20.34 -27.69
N ALA A 129 26.89 -20.73 -28.51
CA ALA A 129 25.65 -19.97 -28.72
C ALA A 129 24.86 -19.82 -27.41
N ILE A 130 24.65 -20.92 -26.67
CA ILE A 130 23.98 -20.88 -25.37
C ILE A 130 24.73 -19.98 -24.38
N GLY A 131 26.06 -20.09 -24.31
CA GLY A 131 26.91 -19.26 -23.46
C GLY A 131 26.75 -17.76 -23.76
N LYS A 132 26.69 -17.36 -25.03
CA LYS A 132 26.43 -15.97 -25.44
C LYS A 132 25.04 -15.49 -25.03
N ILE A 133 24.02 -16.34 -25.16
CA ILE A 133 22.64 -16.00 -24.76
C ILE A 133 22.58 -15.81 -23.24
N LEU A 134 23.17 -16.72 -22.46
CA LEU A 134 23.21 -16.63 -21.00
C LEU A 134 24.03 -15.44 -20.50
N LEU A 135 25.15 -15.10 -21.16
CA LEU A 135 25.92 -13.90 -20.85
C LEU A 135 25.11 -12.62 -21.13
N THR A 136 24.40 -12.58 -22.27
CA THR A 136 23.48 -11.47 -22.60
C THR A 136 22.39 -11.34 -21.53
N LEU A 137 21.80 -12.46 -21.10
CA LEU A 137 20.79 -12.49 -20.04
C LEU A 137 21.36 -11.98 -18.70
N ALA A 138 22.59 -12.39 -18.34
CA ALA A 138 23.26 -11.92 -17.14
C ALA A 138 23.50 -10.40 -17.17
N VAL A 139 23.97 -9.87 -18.30
CA VAL A 139 24.13 -8.42 -18.50
C VAL A 139 22.80 -7.69 -18.38
N ILE A 140 21.72 -8.22 -18.97
CA ILE A 140 20.38 -7.62 -18.87
C ILE A 140 19.88 -7.59 -17.41
N TYR A 141 20.08 -8.66 -16.65
CA TYR A 141 19.71 -8.68 -15.23
C TYR A 141 20.56 -7.72 -14.40
N LEU A 142 21.86 -7.60 -14.66
CA LEU A 142 22.72 -6.63 -13.99
C LEU A 142 22.30 -5.19 -14.30
N LEU A 143 21.97 -4.89 -15.56
CA LEU A 143 21.46 -3.58 -15.96
C LEU A 143 20.11 -3.29 -15.30
N ALA A 144 19.17 -4.25 -15.34
CA ALA A 144 17.88 -4.11 -14.66
C ALA A 144 18.06 -3.83 -13.15
N ALA A 145 18.89 -4.63 -12.47
CA ALA A 145 19.19 -4.45 -11.05
C ALA A 145 19.83 -3.08 -10.76
N PHE A 146 20.76 -2.63 -11.61
CA PHE A 146 21.38 -1.32 -11.50
C PHE A 146 20.36 -0.18 -11.65
N PHE A 147 19.52 -0.21 -12.68
CA PHE A 147 18.49 0.81 -12.90
C PHE A 147 17.44 0.81 -11.79
N GLN A 148 17.03 -0.37 -11.31
CA GLN A 148 16.12 -0.51 -10.18
C GLN A 148 16.73 0.06 -8.88
N TRP A 149 18.00 -0.24 -8.61
CA TRP A 149 18.71 0.29 -7.45
C TRP A 149 18.86 1.82 -7.54
N LEU A 150 19.30 2.33 -8.68
CA LEU A 150 19.46 3.77 -8.90
C LEU A 150 18.13 4.52 -8.77
N GLN A 151 17.06 3.96 -9.33
CA GLN A 151 15.71 4.47 -9.19
C GLN A 151 15.28 4.56 -7.72
N GLN A 152 15.49 3.51 -6.95
CA GLN A 152 15.14 3.48 -5.53
C GLN A 152 15.97 4.46 -4.70
N TYR A 153 17.27 4.57 -4.98
CA TYR A 153 18.15 5.54 -4.34
C TYR A 153 17.69 6.98 -4.56
N ILE A 154 17.39 7.34 -5.82
CA ILE A 154 16.88 8.68 -6.16
C ILE A 154 15.52 8.93 -5.49
N MET A 155 14.61 7.96 -5.54
CA MET A 155 13.28 8.10 -4.95
C MET A 155 13.34 8.26 -3.43
N ALA A 156 14.23 7.54 -2.75
CA ALA A 156 14.46 7.72 -1.32
C ALA A 156 14.88 9.16 -1.02
N GLY A 157 15.82 9.72 -1.79
CA GLY A 157 16.21 11.13 -1.67
C GLY A 157 15.06 12.11 -1.88
N VAL A 158 14.26 11.90 -2.93
CA VAL A 158 13.07 12.72 -3.25
C VAL A 158 12.04 12.69 -2.10
N SER A 159 11.74 11.49 -1.58
CA SER A 159 10.80 11.33 -0.47
C SER A 159 11.32 12.01 0.79
N GLN A 160 12.57 11.75 1.18
CA GLN A 160 13.15 12.30 2.41
C GLN A 160 13.27 13.83 2.38
N ARG A 161 13.64 14.44 1.24
CA ARG A 161 13.66 15.92 1.12
C ARG A 161 12.27 16.53 1.20
N THR A 162 11.26 15.86 0.66
CA THR A 162 9.87 16.34 0.73
C THR A 162 9.34 16.26 2.16
N VAL A 163 9.60 15.15 2.84
CA VAL A 163 9.21 14.91 4.24
C VAL A 163 9.92 15.86 5.18
N TYR A 164 11.21 16.13 4.95
CA TYR A 164 11.97 17.12 5.69
C TYR A 164 11.32 18.51 5.60
N ARG A 165 10.92 18.94 4.39
CA ARG A 165 10.20 20.22 4.21
C ARG A 165 8.87 20.21 4.95
N LEU A 166 8.08 19.14 4.82
CA LEU A 166 6.80 19.02 5.51
C LEU A 166 6.96 19.08 7.03
N ARG A 167 7.93 18.35 7.61
CA ARG A 167 8.23 18.40 9.05
C ARG A 167 8.65 19.79 9.50
N ARG A 168 9.51 20.45 8.74
CA ARG A 168 9.95 21.81 9.05
C ARG A 168 8.78 22.78 9.03
N ASP A 169 7.91 22.69 8.04
CA ASP A 169 6.76 23.59 7.91
C ASP A 169 5.75 23.34 9.04
N VAL A 170 5.56 22.08 9.46
CA VAL A 170 4.75 21.71 10.64
C VAL A 170 5.37 22.23 11.95
N ASP A 171 6.68 22.05 12.15
CA ASP A 171 7.39 22.53 13.33
C ASP A 171 7.33 24.06 13.46
N GLN A 172 7.52 24.77 12.36
CA GLN A 172 7.38 26.23 12.31
C GLN A 172 5.95 26.67 12.58
N LYS A 173 4.95 25.92 12.10
CA LYS A 173 3.55 26.23 12.35
C LYS A 173 3.22 26.12 13.84
N LEU A 174 3.65 25.04 14.50
CA LEU A 174 3.40 24.83 15.93
C LEU A 174 3.87 26.04 16.77
N GLN A 175 5.05 26.60 16.47
CA GLN A 175 5.59 27.76 17.19
C GLN A 175 4.74 29.05 17.05
N ARG A 176 3.77 29.08 16.14
CA ARG A 176 2.92 30.24 15.86
C ARG A 176 1.44 30.00 16.16
N LEU A 177 1.07 28.82 16.63
CA LEU A 177 -0.33 28.55 16.98
C LEU A 177 -0.66 29.14 18.35
N PRO A 178 -1.87 29.72 18.52
CA PRO A 178 -2.29 30.28 19.79
C PRO A 178 -2.42 29.20 20.87
N LEU A 179 -2.25 29.57 22.15
CA LEU A 179 -2.33 28.63 23.28
C LEU A 179 -3.64 27.83 23.29
N ARG A 180 -4.76 28.46 22.90
CA ARG A 180 -6.08 27.82 22.78
C ARG A 180 -6.07 26.56 21.91
N TYR A 181 -5.24 26.51 20.87
CA TYR A 181 -5.12 25.32 20.03
C TYR A 181 -4.61 24.13 20.84
N TYR A 182 -3.62 24.35 21.70
CA TYR A 182 -3.02 23.33 22.56
C TYR A 182 -3.95 22.88 23.68
N ASP A 183 -4.74 23.80 24.23
CA ASP A 183 -5.74 23.47 25.25
C ASP A 183 -6.91 22.67 24.66
N GLY A 184 -7.26 22.93 23.40
CA GLY A 184 -8.34 22.26 22.67
C GLY A 184 -7.96 20.91 22.05
N HIS A 185 -6.66 20.60 21.92
CA HIS A 185 -6.18 19.39 21.24
C HIS A 185 -5.31 18.52 22.14
N PRO A 186 -5.59 17.22 22.27
CA PRO A 186 -4.74 16.31 23.03
C PRO A 186 -3.31 16.31 22.46
N HIS A 187 -2.30 16.44 23.31
CA HIS A 187 -0.89 16.42 22.89
C HIS A 187 -0.50 15.19 22.04
N GLY A 188 -1.14 14.04 22.30
CA GLY A 188 -0.93 12.82 21.52
C GLY A 188 -1.41 12.91 20.07
N ASP A 189 -2.48 13.66 19.79
CA ASP A 189 -2.97 13.88 18.41
C ASP A 189 -1.99 14.75 17.63
N ILE A 190 -1.54 15.85 18.25
CA ILE A 190 -0.53 16.75 17.67
C ILE A 190 0.74 15.96 17.35
N LEU A 191 1.26 15.17 18.29
CA LEU A 191 2.46 14.36 18.07
C LEU A 191 2.27 13.36 16.92
N SER A 192 1.11 12.72 16.82
CA SER A 192 0.82 11.78 15.72
C SER A 192 0.80 12.47 14.36
N ARG A 193 0.29 13.71 14.27
CA ARG A 193 0.31 14.49 13.02
C ARG A 193 1.73 14.82 12.58
N VAL A 194 2.62 15.17 13.50
CA VAL A 194 4.04 15.49 13.18
C VAL A 194 4.86 14.24 12.83
N THR A 195 4.52 13.11 13.44
CA THR A 195 5.29 11.86 13.31
C THR A 195 4.63 10.88 12.34
N ASN A 196 3.65 10.12 12.82
CA ASN A 196 3.02 9.01 12.10
C ASN A 196 2.41 9.43 10.75
N ASP A 197 1.73 10.57 10.70
CA ASP A 197 1.02 10.98 9.50
C ASP A 197 1.98 11.41 8.40
N VAL A 198 3.00 12.19 8.78
CA VAL A 198 4.10 12.60 7.91
C VAL A 198 4.92 11.39 7.45
N ASP A 199 5.15 10.40 8.31
CA ASP A 199 5.83 9.15 7.94
C ASP A 199 4.99 8.26 7.01
N ASN A 200 3.67 8.20 7.22
CA ASN A 200 2.77 7.48 6.32
C ASN A 200 2.79 8.10 4.92
N ILE A 201 2.80 9.43 4.84
CA ILE A 201 3.01 10.17 3.59
C ILE A 201 4.38 9.77 2.98
N ALA A 202 5.47 9.84 3.75
CA ALA A 202 6.82 9.47 3.31
C ALA A 202 6.90 8.07 2.67
N HIS A 203 6.36 7.09 3.38
CA HIS A 203 6.41 5.68 3.02
C HIS A 203 5.64 5.41 1.74
N THR A 204 4.41 5.92 1.63
CA THR A 204 3.57 5.75 0.44
C THR A 204 4.19 6.40 -0.79
N LEU A 205 4.78 7.58 -0.63
CA LEU A 205 5.47 8.25 -1.72
C LEU A 205 6.63 7.40 -2.23
N GLN A 206 7.46 6.88 -1.32
CA GLN A 206 8.65 6.13 -1.70
C GLN A 206 8.29 4.78 -2.34
N GLN A 207 7.44 3.98 -1.70
CA GLN A 207 7.16 2.60 -2.14
C GLN A 207 5.94 2.50 -3.07
N THR A 208 4.81 3.09 -2.70
CA THR A 208 3.54 2.84 -3.39
C THR A 208 3.53 3.43 -4.79
N ILE A 209 4.05 4.65 -4.97
CA ILE A 209 4.10 5.28 -6.30
C ILE A 209 5.02 4.52 -7.24
N THR A 210 6.22 4.14 -6.77
CA THR A 210 7.20 3.40 -7.58
C THR A 210 6.68 2.00 -7.92
N GLN A 211 6.05 1.32 -6.96
CA GLN A 211 5.41 0.03 -7.18
C GLN A 211 4.25 0.14 -8.18
N MET A 212 3.39 1.15 -8.07
CA MET A 212 2.26 1.34 -8.98
C MET A 212 2.74 1.57 -10.41
N LEU A 213 3.75 2.43 -10.59
CA LEU A 213 4.35 2.66 -11.90
C LEU A 213 4.97 1.37 -12.47
N SER A 214 5.78 0.68 -11.68
CA SER A 214 6.41 -0.58 -12.08
C SER A 214 5.36 -1.62 -12.48
N SER A 215 4.29 -1.75 -11.69
CA SER A 215 3.16 -2.63 -11.97
C SER A 215 2.47 -2.32 -13.29
N ILE A 216 2.14 -1.04 -13.55
CA ILE A 216 1.49 -0.63 -14.81
C ILE A 216 2.40 -0.93 -16.01
N VAL A 217 3.67 -0.55 -15.94
CA VAL A 217 4.62 -0.79 -17.04
C VAL A 217 4.85 -2.28 -17.24
N THR A 218 4.92 -3.07 -16.16
CA THR A 218 5.07 -4.53 -16.23
C THR A 218 3.87 -5.16 -16.90
N VAL A 219 2.65 -4.80 -16.49
CA VAL A 219 1.41 -5.31 -17.10
C VAL A 219 1.37 -5.00 -18.60
N ILE A 220 1.64 -3.75 -18.98
CA ILE A 220 1.65 -3.34 -20.40
C ILE A 220 2.75 -4.09 -21.17
N GLY A 221 3.98 -4.13 -20.64
CA GLY A 221 5.11 -4.79 -21.29
C GLY A 221 4.88 -6.29 -21.48
N VAL A 222 4.42 -6.97 -20.42
CA VAL A 222 4.11 -8.41 -20.45
C VAL A 222 3.00 -8.71 -21.43
N LEU A 223 1.91 -7.92 -21.45
CA LEU A 223 0.83 -8.09 -22.43
C LEU A 223 1.33 -7.96 -23.87
N ILE A 224 2.14 -6.93 -24.16
CA ILE A 224 2.75 -6.75 -25.49
C ILE A 224 3.56 -7.99 -25.88
N MET A 225 4.35 -8.53 -24.96
CA MET A 225 5.16 -9.73 -25.23
C MET A 225 4.32 -11.00 -25.39
N MET A 226 3.26 -11.16 -24.61
CA MET A 226 2.32 -12.28 -24.72
C MET A 226 1.62 -12.29 -26.08
N PHE A 227 1.03 -11.16 -26.50
CA PHE A 227 0.36 -11.06 -27.79
C PHE A 227 1.33 -11.21 -28.98
N LYS A 228 2.59 -10.81 -28.81
CA LYS A 228 3.64 -11.06 -29.82
C LYS A 228 4.00 -12.54 -29.96
N ILE A 229 3.84 -13.35 -28.91
CA ILE A 229 4.14 -14.79 -28.95
C ILE A 229 2.92 -15.59 -29.45
N SER A 230 1.77 -15.43 -28.81
CA SER A 230 0.55 -16.16 -29.19
C SER A 230 -0.70 -15.46 -28.69
N THR A 231 -1.54 -15.01 -29.63
CA THR A 231 -2.84 -14.41 -29.32
C THR A 231 -3.77 -15.38 -28.60
N LEU A 232 -3.79 -16.66 -28.99
CA LEU A 232 -4.67 -17.67 -28.37
C LEU A 232 -4.32 -17.90 -26.90
N LEU A 233 -3.04 -18.13 -26.58
CA LEU A 233 -2.60 -18.34 -25.20
C LEU A 233 -2.79 -17.05 -24.36
N SER A 234 -2.71 -15.88 -25.01
CA SER A 234 -2.92 -14.58 -24.36
C SER A 234 -4.36 -14.40 -23.94
N LEU A 235 -5.33 -14.72 -24.80
CA LEU A 235 -6.75 -14.63 -24.47
C LEU A 235 -7.13 -15.58 -23.32
N ILE A 236 -6.57 -16.79 -23.30
CA ILE A 236 -6.78 -17.75 -22.20
C ILE A 236 -6.24 -17.18 -20.89
N SER A 237 -5.02 -16.64 -20.91
CA SER A 237 -4.43 -16.02 -19.72
C SER A 237 -5.17 -14.75 -19.28
N LEU A 238 -5.72 -13.98 -20.22
CA LEU A 238 -6.52 -12.80 -19.91
C LEU A 238 -7.85 -13.17 -19.27
N ALA A 239 -8.46 -14.30 -19.67
CA ALA A 239 -9.69 -14.82 -19.08
C ALA A 239 -9.51 -15.25 -17.61
N VAL A 240 -8.27 -15.51 -17.16
CA VAL A 240 -7.97 -15.75 -15.75
C VAL A 240 -8.26 -14.51 -14.89
N ILE A 241 -8.05 -13.29 -15.40
CA ILE A 241 -8.28 -12.07 -14.61
C ILE A 241 -9.71 -11.94 -14.12
N PRO A 242 -10.75 -11.93 -14.98
CA PRO A 242 -12.13 -11.78 -14.50
C PRO A 242 -12.50 -12.92 -13.56
N VAL A 243 -12.04 -14.15 -13.81
CA VAL A 243 -12.26 -15.30 -12.91
C VAL A 243 -11.63 -15.05 -11.54
N SER A 244 -10.35 -14.68 -11.49
CA SER A 244 -9.64 -14.32 -10.26
C SER A 244 -10.31 -13.16 -9.53
N LEU A 245 -10.69 -12.09 -10.25
CA LEU A 245 -11.35 -10.92 -9.67
C LEU A 245 -12.70 -11.30 -9.05
N VAL A 246 -13.55 -12.06 -9.76
CA VAL A 246 -14.83 -12.53 -9.22
C VAL A 246 -14.61 -13.37 -7.96
N ILE A 247 -13.68 -14.33 -8.00
CA ILE A 247 -13.35 -15.17 -6.84
C ILE A 247 -12.88 -14.30 -5.66
N THR A 248 -11.94 -13.39 -5.89
CA THR A 248 -11.44 -12.48 -4.85
C THR A 248 -12.56 -11.63 -4.27
N LEU A 249 -13.43 -11.04 -5.11
CA LEU A 249 -14.55 -10.22 -4.64
C LEU A 249 -15.56 -11.03 -3.82
N LEU A 250 -15.85 -12.28 -4.22
CA LEU A 250 -16.74 -13.17 -3.48
C LEU A 250 -16.17 -13.52 -2.09
N ILE A 251 -14.90 -13.93 -2.03
CA ILE A 251 -14.24 -14.28 -0.76
C ILE A 251 -14.07 -13.03 0.12
N ALA A 252 -13.64 -11.91 -0.45
CA ALA A 252 -13.44 -10.65 0.27
C ALA A 252 -14.74 -10.12 0.88
N ARG A 253 -15.87 -10.16 0.15
CA ARG A 253 -17.18 -9.75 0.68
C ARG A 253 -17.58 -10.57 1.90
N GLN A 254 -17.36 -11.89 1.86
CA GLN A 254 -17.67 -12.76 2.98
C GLN A 254 -16.70 -12.55 4.16
N SER A 255 -15.41 -12.37 3.87
CA SER A 255 -14.38 -12.09 4.86
C SER A 255 -14.65 -10.76 5.58
N GLN A 256 -15.00 -9.70 4.84
CA GLN A 256 -15.34 -8.38 5.38
C GLN A 256 -16.45 -8.45 6.42
N LYS A 257 -17.49 -9.26 6.19
CA LYS A 257 -18.60 -9.45 7.15
C LYS A 257 -18.11 -10.04 8.47
N GLN A 258 -17.14 -10.96 8.45
CA GLN A 258 -16.56 -11.52 9.67
C GLN A 258 -15.55 -10.56 10.31
N PHE A 259 -14.78 -9.80 9.54
CA PHE A 259 -13.90 -8.75 10.06
C PHE A 259 -14.67 -7.67 10.83
N VAL A 260 -15.86 -7.27 10.34
CA VAL A 260 -16.73 -6.34 11.08
C VAL A 260 -17.17 -6.93 12.42
N ARG A 261 -17.52 -8.23 12.46
CA ARG A 261 -17.87 -8.92 13.72
C ARG A 261 -16.67 -9.01 14.66
N GLN A 262 -15.50 -9.34 14.11
CA GLN A 262 -14.24 -9.36 14.84
C GLN A 262 -13.96 -8.01 15.49
N TRP A 263 -14.06 -6.90 14.76
CA TRP A 263 -13.82 -5.56 15.31
C TRP A 263 -14.82 -5.19 16.42
N ASN A 264 -16.10 -5.55 16.26
CA ASN A 264 -17.10 -5.34 17.32
C ASN A 264 -16.74 -6.14 18.59
N SER A 265 -16.35 -7.42 18.44
CA SER A 265 -15.94 -8.26 19.57
C SER A 265 -14.63 -7.77 20.21
N THR A 266 -13.66 -7.31 19.42
CA THR A 266 -12.43 -6.70 19.93
C THR A 266 -12.74 -5.45 20.75
N GLY A 267 -13.65 -4.59 20.27
CA GLY A 267 -14.09 -3.40 21.00
C GLY A 267 -14.72 -3.76 22.34
N ALA A 268 -15.60 -4.77 22.37
CA ALA A 268 -16.22 -5.24 23.61
C ALA A 268 -15.20 -5.80 24.61
N VAL A 269 -14.22 -6.59 24.14
CA VAL A 269 -13.13 -7.11 25.00
C VAL A 269 -12.27 -5.96 25.54
N ASN A 270 -11.87 -5.00 24.69
CA ASN A 270 -11.06 -3.86 25.12
C ASN A 270 -11.79 -2.97 26.12
N ALA A 271 -13.08 -2.69 25.90
CA ALA A 271 -13.89 -1.93 26.84
C ALA A 271 -14.00 -2.63 28.21
N HIS A 272 -14.22 -3.95 28.20
CA HIS A 272 -14.22 -4.74 29.44
C HIS A 272 -12.87 -4.67 30.15
N VAL A 273 -11.77 -4.81 29.41
CA VAL A 273 -10.41 -4.68 29.97
C VAL A 273 -10.21 -3.29 30.59
N GLU A 274 -10.56 -2.22 29.89
CA GLU A 274 -10.44 -0.83 30.36
C GLU A 274 -11.25 -0.58 31.64
N GLU A 275 -12.51 -1.05 31.69
CA GLU A 275 -13.37 -0.95 32.87
C GLU A 275 -12.76 -1.71 34.06
N MET A 276 -12.21 -2.91 33.83
CA MET A 276 -11.64 -3.73 34.91
C MET A 276 -10.30 -3.20 35.43
N PHE A 277 -9.49 -2.57 34.59
CA PHE A 277 -8.27 -1.89 35.03
C PHE A 277 -8.60 -0.63 35.83
N THR A 278 -9.54 0.19 35.35
CA THR A 278 -10.00 1.40 36.04
C THR A 278 -10.68 1.04 37.38
N GLY A 279 -11.51 0.01 37.37
CA GLY A 279 -12.25 -0.49 38.53
C GLY A 279 -11.52 -1.54 39.36
N HIS A 280 -10.21 -1.74 39.19
CA HIS A 280 -9.48 -2.86 39.80
C HIS A 280 -9.68 -2.96 41.33
N ASN A 281 -9.58 -1.83 42.02
CA ASN A 281 -9.77 -1.77 43.47
C ASN A 281 -11.19 -2.19 43.88
N LEU A 282 -12.21 -1.84 43.08
CA LEU A 282 -13.60 -2.23 43.33
C LEU A 282 -13.78 -3.73 43.14
N VAL A 283 -13.21 -4.30 42.07
CA VAL A 283 -13.26 -5.75 41.81
C VAL A 283 -12.64 -6.53 42.97
N LYS A 284 -11.47 -6.09 43.47
CA LYS A 284 -10.78 -6.70 44.62
C LYS A 284 -11.55 -6.52 45.93
N ALA A 285 -12.07 -5.33 46.20
CA ALA A 285 -12.80 -5.03 47.43
C ALA A 285 -14.10 -5.84 47.56
N PHE A 286 -14.78 -6.11 46.44
CA PHE A 286 -16.03 -6.88 46.41
C PHE A 286 -15.83 -8.37 46.06
N ASN A 287 -14.59 -8.84 45.91
CA ASN A 287 -14.24 -10.24 45.60
C ASN A 287 -14.98 -10.80 44.36
N ARG A 288 -15.03 -9.99 43.28
CA ARG A 288 -15.78 -10.27 42.03
C ARG A 288 -14.92 -10.81 40.89
N GLU A 289 -13.70 -11.25 41.17
CA GLU A 289 -12.74 -11.68 40.14
C GLU A 289 -13.27 -12.83 39.26
N LYS A 290 -13.98 -13.79 39.86
CA LYS A 290 -14.53 -14.93 39.12
C LYS A 290 -15.56 -14.49 38.08
N ASP A 291 -16.52 -13.65 38.49
CA ASP A 291 -17.58 -13.12 37.61
C ASP A 291 -16.98 -12.30 36.47
N VAL A 292 -15.96 -11.48 36.78
CA VAL A 292 -15.23 -10.68 35.81
C VAL A 292 -14.48 -11.55 34.79
N LEU A 293 -13.82 -12.61 35.25
CA LEU A 293 -13.10 -13.55 34.39
C LEU A 293 -14.06 -14.37 33.53
N GLU A 294 -15.23 -14.74 34.04
CA GLU A 294 -16.26 -15.45 33.27
C GLU A 294 -16.80 -14.58 32.13
N ARG A 295 -17.18 -13.33 32.41
CA ARG A 295 -17.57 -12.36 31.37
C ARG A 295 -16.47 -12.13 30.35
N PHE A 296 -15.22 -12.01 30.81
CA PHE A 296 -14.07 -11.88 29.90
C PHE A 296 -13.96 -13.10 28.98
N ARG A 297 -14.08 -14.33 29.51
CA ARG A 297 -14.04 -15.56 28.71
C ARG A 297 -15.14 -15.59 27.66
N GLU A 298 -16.36 -15.22 27.99
CA GLU A 298 -17.47 -15.18 27.02
C GLU A 298 -17.21 -14.20 25.87
N GLN A 299 -16.72 -12.99 26.18
CA GLN A 299 -16.40 -11.99 25.16
C GLN A 299 -15.18 -12.42 24.32
N ASN A 300 -14.17 -13.01 24.98
CA ASN A 300 -12.98 -13.51 24.33
C ASN A 300 -13.27 -14.70 23.40
N GLU A 301 -14.22 -15.58 23.76
CA GLU A 301 -14.64 -16.69 22.90
C GLU A 301 -15.34 -16.18 21.62
N LYS A 302 -16.21 -15.18 21.74
CA LYS A 302 -16.82 -14.50 20.58
C LYS A 302 -15.77 -13.86 19.68
N LEU A 303 -14.76 -13.23 20.29
CA LEU A 303 -13.61 -12.69 19.57
C LEU A 303 -12.83 -13.79 18.86
N TYR A 304 -12.55 -14.91 19.52
CA TYR A 304 -11.86 -16.05 18.93
C TYR A 304 -12.61 -16.62 17.72
N GLU A 305 -13.90 -16.92 17.87
CA GLU A 305 -14.70 -17.47 16.77
C GLU A 305 -14.78 -16.54 15.56
N SER A 306 -15.04 -15.25 15.80
CA SER A 306 -15.15 -14.26 14.73
C SER A 306 -13.80 -14.04 14.04
N SER A 307 -12.71 -13.98 14.81
CA SER A 307 -11.35 -13.88 14.29
C SER A 307 -10.97 -15.11 13.47
N PHE A 308 -11.24 -16.33 13.97
CA PHE A 308 -10.95 -17.56 13.26
C PHE A 308 -11.68 -17.61 11.91
N LYS A 309 -13.00 -17.32 11.91
CA LYS A 309 -13.80 -17.29 10.68
C LYS A 309 -13.29 -16.21 9.71
N ALA A 310 -12.95 -15.01 10.20
CA ALA A 310 -12.42 -13.94 9.37
C ALA A 310 -11.09 -14.32 8.71
N GLN A 311 -10.15 -14.82 9.50
CA GLN A 311 -8.81 -15.19 9.05
C GLN A 311 -8.81 -16.43 8.16
N PHE A 312 -9.62 -17.45 8.46
CA PHE A 312 -9.74 -18.62 7.61
C PHE A 312 -10.25 -18.25 6.21
N ILE A 313 -11.33 -17.48 6.14
CA ILE A 313 -11.91 -17.05 4.86
C ILE A 313 -10.95 -16.15 4.10
N SER A 314 -10.30 -15.20 4.77
CA SER A 314 -9.28 -14.34 4.14
C SER A 314 -8.09 -15.16 3.63
N GLY A 315 -7.64 -16.14 4.41
CA GLY A 315 -6.53 -17.02 4.10
C GLY A 315 -6.77 -17.92 2.88
N LEU A 316 -8.03 -18.17 2.49
CA LEU A 316 -8.36 -18.93 1.28
C LEU A 316 -8.07 -18.17 -0.03
N ILE A 317 -7.90 -16.84 0.01
CA ILE A 317 -7.65 -16.05 -1.20
C ILE A 317 -6.40 -16.56 -1.93
N HIS A 318 -5.26 -16.69 -1.25
CA HIS A 318 -4.01 -17.10 -1.89
C HIS A 318 -4.05 -18.53 -2.45
N PRO A 319 -4.49 -19.58 -1.71
CA PRO A 319 -4.63 -20.92 -2.25
C PRO A 319 -5.55 -21.00 -3.47
N VAL A 320 -6.70 -20.33 -3.45
CA VAL A 320 -7.65 -20.38 -4.58
C VAL A 320 -7.08 -19.66 -5.80
N ILE A 321 -6.42 -18.51 -5.62
CA ILE A 321 -5.75 -17.81 -6.73
C ILE A 321 -4.59 -18.64 -7.28
N ASN A 322 -3.80 -19.30 -6.43
CA ASN A 322 -2.75 -20.21 -6.87
C ASN A 322 -3.31 -21.42 -7.64
N PHE A 323 -4.46 -21.95 -7.23
CA PHE A 323 -5.14 -23.02 -7.94
C PHE A 323 -5.57 -22.58 -9.35
N VAL A 324 -6.18 -21.40 -9.48
CA VAL A 324 -6.54 -20.82 -10.79
C VAL A 324 -5.29 -20.60 -11.66
N ASN A 325 -4.21 -20.08 -11.09
CA ASN A 325 -2.94 -19.92 -11.81
C ASN A 325 -2.33 -21.25 -12.26
N ASN A 326 -2.46 -22.31 -11.47
CA ASN A 326 -2.01 -23.66 -11.84
C ASN A 326 -2.87 -24.25 -12.96
N LEU A 327 -4.19 -24.02 -12.97
CA LEU A 327 -5.04 -24.38 -14.11
C LEU A 327 -4.62 -23.65 -15.38
N ASN A 328 -4.28 -22.37 -15.27
CA ASN A 328 -3.76 -21.61 -16.40
C ASN A 328 -2.41 -22.15 -16.89
N TYR A 329 -1.51 -22.51 -15.97
CA TYR A 329 -0.24 -23.16 -16.31
C TYR A 329 -0.48 -24.46 -17.09
N VAL A 330 -1.41 -25.31 -16.65
CA VAL A 330 -1.77 -26.56 -17.35
C VAL A 330 -2.33 -26.26 -18.74
N ALA A 331 -3.23 -25.28 -18.87
CA ALA A 331 -3.79 -24.88 -20.14
C ALA A 331 -2.71 -24.39 -21.12
N ILE A 332 -1.77 -23.55 -20.66
CA ILE A 332 -0.65 -23.06 -21.47
C ILE A 332 0.29 -24.21 -21.84
N ALA A 333 0.61 -25.12 -20.91
CA ALA A 333 1.51 -26.23 -21.17
C ALA A 333 0.93 -27.20 -22.23
N VAL A 334 -0.37 -27.54 -22.12
CA VAL A 334 -1.04 -28.45 -23.06
C VAL A 334 -1.20 -27.79 -24.43
N LEU A 335 -1.82 -26.61 -24.50
CA LEU A 335 -2.08 -25.93 -25.77
C LEU A 335 -0.80 -25.39 -26.41
N GLY A 336 0.15 -24.91 -25.60
CA GLY A 336 1.48 -24.53 -26.04
C GLY A 336 2.25 -25.72 -26.59
N GLY A 337 2.22 -26.88 -25.92
CA GLY A 337 2.83 -28.12 -26.42
C GLY A 337 2.26 -28.57 -27.76
N VAL A 338 0.94 -28.49 -27.94
CA VAL A 338 0.29 -28.76 -29.24
C VAL A 338 0.75 -27.75 -30.31
N ASN A 339 0.84 -26.47 -29.98
CA ASN A 339 1.32 -25.45 -30.91
C ASN A 339 2.80 -25.64 -31.28
N VAL A 340 3.63 -26.14 -30.37
CA VAL A 340 5.03 -26.52 -30.65
C VAL A 340 5.09 -27.73 -31.57
N ALA A 341 4.27 -28.77 -31.31
CA ALA A 341 4.19 -29.95 -32.15
C ALA A 341 3.73 -29.62 -33.59
N ASN A 342 2.85 -28.62 -33.73
CA ASN A 342 2.39 -28.11 -35.03
C ASN A 342 3.32 -27.05 -35.64
N GLY A 343 4.46 -26.75 -35.01
CA GLY A 343 5.42 -25.76 -35.50
C GLY A 343 4.97 -24.29 -35.44
N VAL A 344 3.87 -23.96 -34.75
CA VAL A 344 3.32 -22.58 -34.68
C VAL A 344 4.17 -21.66 -33.80
N ILE A 345 4.69 -22.18 -32.69
CA ILE A 345 5.55 -21.47 -31.74
C ILE A 345 6.72 -22.35 -31.31
N SER A 346 7.81 -21.76 -30.82
CA SER A 346 8.96 -22.52 -30.33
C SER A 346 8.77 -23.01 -28.89
N LEU A 347 9.56 -24.01 -28.45
CA LEU A 347 9.53 -24.50 -27.07
C LEU A 347 9.90 -23.39 -26.07
N GLY A 348 10.89 -22.57 -26.43
CA GLY A 348 11.31 -21.40 -25.69
C GLY A 348 10.23 -20.34 -25.56
N ASP A 349 9.39 -20.17 -26.59
CA ASP A 349 8.24 -19.27 -26.54
C ASP A 349 7.21 -19.74 -25.51
N VAL A 350 6.92 -21.05 -25.43
CA VAL A 350 6.02 -21.61 -24.40
C VAL A 350 6.59 -21.38 -23.00
N GLN A 351 7.89 -21.60 -22.81
CA GLN A 351 8.57 -21.34 -21.54
C GLN A 351 8.48 -19.86 -21.15
N ALA A 352 8.77 -18.94 -22.07
CA ALA A 352 8.64 -17.51 -21.85
C ALA A 352 7.19 -17.14 -21.52
N PHE A 353 6.23 -17.73 -22.22
CA PHE A 353 4.80 -17.50 -22.02
C PHE A 353 4.33 -17.91 -20.62
N ILE A 354 4.81 -19.06 -20.11
CA ILE A 354 4.56 -19.51 -18.74
C ILE A 354 5.05 -18.47 -17.72
N GLN A 355 6.24 -17.89 -17.94
CA GLN A 355 6.77 -16.85 -17.06
C GLN A 355 5.94 -15.56 -17.13
N TYR A 356 5.58 -15.14 -18.35
CA TYR A 356 4.73 -13.98 -18.57
C TYR A 356 3.36 -14.12 -17.91
N SER A 357 2.72 -15.28 -18.04
CA SER A 357 1.45 -15.55 -17.36
C SER A 357 1.53 -15.34 -15.85
N ARG A 358 2.63 -15.74 -15.20
CA ARG A 358 2.82 -15.54 -13.75
C ARG A 358 3.11 -14.08 -13.40
N GLN A 359 3.94 -13.40 -14.20
CA GLN A 359 4.26 -11.97 -14.03
C GLN A 359 3.03 -11.08 -14.22
N PHE A 360 2.07 -11.52 -15.02
CA PHE A 360 0.86 -10.75 -15.30
C PHE A 360 -0.14 -10.74 -14.13
N THR A 361 -0.30 -11.85 -13.40
CA THR A 361 -1.30 -11.94 -12.32
C THR A 361 -0.88 -11.20 -11.03
N GLN A 362 0.43 -11.12 -10.73
CA GLN A 362 0.91 -10.52 -9.47
C GLN A 362 0.59 -9.02 -9.33
N PRO A 363 0.85 -8.15 -10.33
CA PRO A 363 0.55 -6.72 -10.25
C PRO A 363 -0.92 -6.42 -9.98
N ILE A 364 -1.83 -7.25 -10.50
CA ILE A 364 -3.28 -7.05 -10.35
C ILE A 364 -3.70 -7.14 -8.88
N VAL A 365 -3.15 -8.10 -8.14
CA VAL A 365 -3.41 -8.24 -6.70
C VAL A 365 -2.85 -7.03 -5.93
N GLN A 366 -1.71 -6.49 -6.35
CA GLN A 366 -1.08 -5.33 -5.72
C GLN A 366 -1.86 -4.04 -5.96
N VAL A 367 -2.47 -3.83 -7.13
CA VAL A 367 -3.28 -2.63 -7.40
C VAL A 367 -4.43 -2.50 -6.39
N ALA A 368 -5.06 -3.62 -6.00
CA ALA A 368 -6.13 -3.60 -5.01
C ALA A 368 -5.63 -3.16 -3.61
N SER A 369 -4.43 -3.60 -3.18
CA SER A 369 -3.88 -3.20 -1.89
C SER A 369 -3.39 -1.76 -1.88
N ILE A 370 -2.89 -1.26 -3.02
CA ILE A 370 -2.45 0.13 -3.20
C ILE A 370 -3.58 1.12 -2.92
N MET A 371 -4.83 0.83 -3.29
CA MET A 371 -5.96 1.72 -3.04
C MET A 371 -6.21 2.00 -1.55
N ASN A 372 -6.03 1.00 -0.68
CA ASN A 372 -6.18 1.18 0.76
C ASN A 372 -5.05 2.05 1.34
N VAL A 373 -3.82 1.85 0.86
CA VAL A 373 -2.67 2.65 1.27
C VAL A 373 -2.84 4.10 0.82
N LEU A 374 -3.25 4.32 -0.43
CA LEU A 374 -3.52 5.66 -0.95
C LEU A 374 -4.61 6.38 -0.14
N GLN A 375 -5.70 5.72 0.22
CA GLN A 375 -6.74 6.32 1.07
C GLN A 375 -6.19 6.74 2.44
N SER A 376 -5.43 5.87 3.11
CA SER A 376 -4.80 6.17 4.39
C SER A 376 -3.83 7.35 4.30
N THR A 377 -3.04 7.42 3.22
CA THR A 377 -2.11 8.52 2.98
C THR A 377 -2.80 9.85 2.74
N VAL A 378 -3.90 9.85 1.99
CA VAL A 378 -4.67 11.08 1.77
C VAL A 378 -5.30 11.55 3.08
N ALA A 379 -5.87 10.65 3.90
CA ALA A 379 -6.39 11.03 5.22
C ALA A 379 -5.29 11.56 6.17
N SER A 380 -4.08 11.00 6.10
CA SER A 380 -2.92 11.50 6.87
C SER A 380 -2.48 12.89 6.39
N ALA A 381 -2.44 13.10 5.07
CA ALA A 381 -2.12 14.39 4.48
C ALA A 381 -3.17 15.46 4.81
N GLU A 382 -4.46 15.10 4.83
CA GLU A 382 -5.52 16.02 5.29
C GLU A 382 -5.27 16.50 6.72
N ARG A 383 -5.02 15.60 7.67
CA ARG A 383 -4.79 15.99 9.07
C ARG A 383 -3.55 16.89 9.24
N VAL A 384 -2.51 16.66 8.45
CA VAL A 384 -1.32 17.52 8.43
C VAL A 384 -1.63 18.88 7.80
N PHE A 385 -2.39 18.91 6.71
CA PHE A 385 -2.77 20.17 6.06
C PHE A 385 -3.78 20.98 6.90
N GLU A 386 -4.71 20.33 7.59
CA GLU A 386 -5.59 20.96 8.59
C GLU A 386 -4.77 21.69 9.66
N LEU A 387 -3.72 21.05 10.20
CA LEU A 387 -2.82 21.69 11.17
C LEU A 387 -2.07 22.88 10.55
N LEU A 388 -1.58 22.74 9.32
CA LEU A 388 -0.87 23.81 8.62
C LEU A 388 -1.78 24.99 8.25
N ASP A 389 -3.07 24.74 8.08
CA ASP A 389 -4.10 25.72 7.73
C ASP A 389 -4.74 26.40 8.94
N GLU A 390 -4.48 25.92 10.16
CA GLU A 390 -4.97 26.52 11.39
C GLU A 390 -4.53 28.00 11.50
N GLU A 391 -5.37 28.86 12.08
CA GLU A 391 -5.04 30.28 12.21
C GLU A 391 -3.86 30.51 13.17
N GLU A 392 -2.90 31.34 12.74
CA GLU A 392 -1.73 31.69 13.55
C GLU A 392 -2.09 32.79 14.55
N GLU A 393 -1.36 32.82 15.66
CA GLU A 393 -1.41 33.91 16.63
C GLU A 393 -1.02 35.21 15.93
N VAL A 394 -1.95 36.16 15.94
CA VAL A 394 -1.75 37.48 15.35
C VAL A 394 -1.08 38.40 16.38
N PRO A 395 -0.14 39.28 15.97
CA PRO A 395 0.37 40.31 16.86
C PRO A 395 -0.79 41.17 17.40
N ASP A 396 -0.75 41.48 18.69
CA ASP A 396 -1.78 42.30 19.34
C ASP A 396 -1.92 43.70 18.70
N VAL A 397 -0.80 44.24 18.22
CA VAL A 397 -0.71 45.56 17.58
C VAL A 397 0.34 45.58 16.45
N ASP A 398 0.08 46.37 15.40
CA ASP A 398 1.01 46.53 14.26
C ASP A 398 2.35 47.18 14.66
N ASN A 399 2.32 48.07 15.66
CA ASN A 399 3.50 48.77 16.17
C ASN A 399 3.65 48.51 17.68
N PRO A 400 4.40 47.46 18.06
CA PRO A 400 4.59 47.12 19.47
C PRO A 400 5.45 48.18 20.17
N VAL A 401 5.06 48.53 21.39
CA VAL A 401 5.87 49.38 22.25
C VAL A 401 6.98 48.52 22.86
N VAL A 402 8.24 48.84 22.54
CA VAL A 402 9.40 48.19 23.17
C VAL A 402 9.67 48.87 24.50
N LEU A 403 9.42 48.16 25.60
CA LEU A 403 9.68 48.65 26.95
C LEU A 403 11.19 48.66 27.22
N GLN A 404 11.76 49.83 27.56
CA GLN A 404 13.19 49.96 27.90
C GLN A 404 13.46 49.87 29.40
N GLU A 405 12.69 50.60 30.20
CA GLU A 405 12.73 50.54 31.67
C GLU A 405 11.34 50.20 32.20
N VAL A 406 11.23 49.09 32.93
CA VAL A 406 9.96 48.59 33.47
C VAL A 406 10.03 48.68 35.00
N LYS A 407 9.13 49.46 35.61
CA LYS A 407 8.99 49.53 37.07
C LYS A 407 8.28 48.32 37.66
N GLY A 408 7.36 47.72 36.89
CA GLY A 408 6.64 46.51 37.28
C GLY A 408 5.27 46.75 37.91
N ASP A 409 4.67 47.94 37.74
CA ASP A 409 3.29 48.20 38.13
C ASP A 409 2.33 47.37 37.24
N VAL A 410 1.38 46.64 37.86
CA VAL A 410 0.41 45.78 37.14
C VAL A 410 -1.01 46.19 37.51
N ARG A 411 -1.86 46.40 36.49
CA ARG A 411 -3.25 46.81 36.67
C ARG A 411 -4.20 45.99 35.80
N PHE A 412 -5.26 45.47 36.42
CA PHE A 412 -6.43 44.90 35.75
C PHE A 412 -7.58 45.90 35.88
N GLU A 413 -8.20 46.28 34.77
CA GLU A 413 -9.32 47.23 34.73
C GLU A 413 -10.50 46.57 34.01
N HIS A 414 -11.59 46.32 34.74
CA HIS A 414 -12.84 45.73 34.24
C HIS A 414 -12.61 44.50 33.35
N VAL A 415 -11.76 43.58 33.79
CA VAL A 415 -11.35 42.42 32.99
C VAL A 415 -12.40 41.33 33.04
N TYR A 416 -12.80 40.85 31.87
CA TYR A 416 -13.67 39.69 31.68
C TYR A 416 -12.91 38.64 30.88
N PHE A 417 -12.99 37.38 31.27
CA PHE A 417 -12.34 36.28 30.56
C PHE A 417 -13.14 34.99 30.67
N SER A 418 -13.18 34.23 29.58
CA SER A 418 -13.59 32.85 29.59
C SER A 418 -12.92 32.05 28.46
N TYR A 419 -12.69 30.76 28.72
CA TYR A 419 -12.31 29.77 27.70
C TYR A 419 -13.47 29.37 26.79
N ASP A 420 -14.69 29.33 27.34
CA ASP A 420 -15.93 29.03 26.62
C ASP A 420 -16.86 30.25 26.75
N PRO A 421 -17.23 30.92 25.65
CA PRO A 421 -18.11 32.09 25.70
C PRO A 421 -19.41 31.88 26.49
N ASP A 422 -19.89 30.65 26.58
CA ASP A 422 -21.12 30.29 27.27
C ASP A 422 -20.95 30.02 28.77
N VAL A 423 -19.70 29.90 29.27
CA VAL A 423 -19.39 29.62 30.67
C VAL A 423 -18.59 30.79 31.26
N PRO A 424 -19.18 31.70 32.05
CA PRO A 424 -18.41 32.79 32.66
C PRO A 424 -17.33 32.25 33.63
N LEU A 425 -16.14 32.86 33.62
CA LEU A 425 -15.02 32.48 34.50
C LEU A 425 -14.49 33.68 35.31
N ILE A 426 -14.03 34.74 34.64
CA ILE A 426 -13.64 36.00 35.27
C ILE A 426 -14.66 37.06 34.86
N GLU A 427 -15.28 37.70 35.85
CA GLU A 427 -16.29 38.74 35.64
C GLU A 427 -15.89 40.02 36.38
N ASP A 428 -15.80 41.13 35.64
CA ASP A 428 -15.51 42.49 36.13
C ASP A 428 -14.31 42.60 37.09
N PHE A 429 -13.22 41.90 36.77
CA PHE A 429 -12.07 41.85 37.66
C PHE A 429 -11.22 43.12 37.59
N ASN A 430 -10.97 43.70 38.76
CA ASN A 430 -10.18 44.92 38.93
C ASN A 430 -9.11 44.68 40.00
N LEU A 431 -7.85 45.01 39.70
CA LEU A 431 -6.72 44.84 40.62
C LEU A 431 -5.65 45.88 40.30
N ASP A 432 -5.03 46.46 41.33
CA ASP A 432 -3.91 47.40 41.19
C ASP A 432 -2.77 46.91 42.08
N VAL A 433 -1.60 46.65 41.48
CA VAL A 433 -0.41 46.10 42.14
C VAL A 433 0.78 47.04 41.89
N PRO A 434 1.20 47.81 42.90
CA PRO A 434 2.37 48.66 42.81
C PRO A 434 3.67 47.87 42.64
N ALA A 435 4.65 48.49 41.98
CA ALA A 435 6.00 47.93 41.85
C ALA A 435 6.63 47.57 43.22
N GLY A 436 6.99 46.30 43.38
CA GLY A 436 7.69 45.78 44.57
C GLY A 436 6.77 45.11 45.61
N ASP A 437 5.45 45.18 45.45
CA ASP A 437 4.50 44.55 46.35
C ASP A 437 4.34 43.06 46.05
N MET A 438 4.15 42.26 47.11
CA MET A 438 3.82 40.83 47.02
C MET A 438 2.33 40.63 47.23
N ILE A 439 1.65 40.08 46.21
CA ILE A 439 0.22 39.76 46.26
C ILE A 439 0.03 38.25 46.27
N ALA A 440 -0.94 37.77 47.05
CA ALA A 440 -1.40 36.39 47.03
C ALA A 440 -2.79 36.31 46.38
N ILE A 441 -2.93 35.45 45.38
CA ILE A 441 -4.23 35.04 44.80
C ILE A 441 -4.58 33.71 45.45
N VAL A 442 -5.69 33.67 46.21
CA VAL A 442 -6.10 32.51 47.02
C VAL A 442 -7.36 31.88 46.44
#